data_AF-A0A926I3D6-F1
#
_entry.id   AF-A0A926I3D6-F1
#
_cell.length_a   1.000
_cell.length_b   1.000
_cell.length_c   1.000
_cell.angle_alpha   90.00
_cell.angle_beta   90.00
_cell.angle_gamma   90.00
#
_symmetry.space_group_name_H-M   'P 1'
#
loop_
_entity.id
_entity.type
_entity.pdbx_description
1 polymer ?
#
loop_
_entity_poly.entity_id
_entity_poly.type
_entity_poly.pdbx_seq_one_letter_code
_entity_poly.pdbx_strand_id
1 'polypeptide(L)'
;MAYPNVKNCGETCPFYPRIGELRWEHHLSCAEVARRTGVSPHTYRNYELGRVPIRAKFVIRLAYFYNVSIDYIVELIDQREPHQRKKQDAVSSILLFYCNQ
;
A
#
# COMPACT_ATOMS: atom_id res chain seq x y z
N MET A 1 17.60 3.66 4.84
CA MET A 1 17.51 2.37 5.55
C MET A 1 16.94 1.34 4.59
N ALA A 2 17.79 0.49 4.02
CA ALA A 2 17.38 -0.53 3.06
C ALA A 2 16.52 -1.62 3.71
N TYR A 3 15.70 -2.31 2.92
CA TYR A 3 15.19 -3.64 3.24
C TYR A 3 16.04 -4.71 2.53
N PRO A 4 17.28 -4.98 2.97
CA PRO A 4 18.01 -6.14 2.48
C PRO A 4 17.56 -7.35 3.31
N ASN A 5 17.11 -8.41 2.64
CA ASN A 5 17.05 -9.78 3.15
C ASN A 5 16.52 -9.96 4.59
N VAL A 6 15.24 -10.30 4.71
CA VAL A 6 14.62 -10.83 5.93
C VAL A 6 15.28 -12.16 6.29
N LYS A 7 16.44 -12.13 6.95
CA LYS A 7 17.16 -13.34 7.39
C LYS A 7 17.49 -13.38 8.87
N ASN A 8 17.02 -12.44 9.69
CA ASN A 8 17.18 -12.56 11.14
C ASN A 8 16.02 -11.88 11.89
N CYS A 9 15.75 -12.40 13.09
CA CYS A 9 14.90 -11.89 14.18
C CYS A 9 13.46 -12.39 14.24
N GLY A 10 13.08 -12.85 15.44
CA GLY A 10 11.72 -13.01 15.92
C GLY A 10 10.97 -11.70 16.09
N GLU A 11 11.11 -10.78 15.13
CA GLU A 11 10.31 -9.57 15.01
C GLU A 11 9.56 -9.64 13.66
N THR A 12 8.31 -10.09 13.75
CA THR A 12 7.24 -10.13 12.73
C THR A 12 7.67 -9.98 11.27
N CYS A 13 7.62 -11.09 10.52
CA CYS A 13 7.62 -11.05 9.06
C CYS A 13 6.48 -10.13 8.56
N PRO A 14 6.74 -9.23 7.60
CA PRO A 14 5.69 -8.37 7.08
C PRO A 14 4.57 -9.23 6.47
N PHE A 15 3.36 -9.14 7.03
CA PHE A 15 2.19 -9.89 6.56
C PHE A 15 1.71 -9.41 5.18
N TYR A 16 2.11 -8.20 4.76
CA TYR A 16 1.85 -7.65 3.43
C TYR A 16 3.16 -7.16 2.79
N PRO A 17 4.04 -8.07 2.34
CA PRO A 17 5.38 -7.72 1.87
C PRO A 17 5.34 -6.78 0.66
N ARG A 18 4.36 -6.95 -0.24
CA ARG A 18 4.20 -6.11 -1.44
C ARG A 18 3.99 -4.63 -1.15
N ILE A 19 3.42 -4.27 0.00
CA ILE A 19 3.22 -2.86 0.36
C ILE A 19 4.56 -2.17 0.62
N GLY A 20 5.44 -2.84 1.38
CA GLY A 20 6.78 -2.34 1.67
C GLY A 20 7.67 -2.32 0.43
N GLU A 21 7.60 -3.36 -0.41
CA GLU A 21 8.31 -3.43 -1.69
C GLU A 21 7.92 -2.27 -2.61
N LEU A 22 6.63 -2.05 -2.85
CA LEU A 22 6.13 -0.94 -3.67
C LEU A 22 6.61 0.42 -3.14
N ARG A 23 6.58 0.61 -1.81
CA ARG A 23 7.12 1.85 -1.24
C ARG A 23 8.61 2.03 -1.50
N TRP A 24 9.39 0.96 -1.36
CA TRP A 24 10.83 0.98 -1.58
C TRP A 24 11.19 1.24 -3.04
N GLU A 25 10.52 0.56 -3.97
CA GLU A 25 10.65 0.75 -5.42
C GLU A 25 10.39 2.20 -5.84
N HIS A 26 9.42 2.85 -5.20
CA HIS A 26 9.09 4.26 -5.45
C HIS A 26 9.93 5.26 -4.62
N HIS A 27 10.87 4.78 -3.80
CA HIS A 27 11.72 5.61 -2.92
C HIS A 27 10.93 6.53 -1.97
N LEU A 28 9.77 6.09 -1.48
CA LEU A 28 8.90 6.89 -0.63
C LEU A 28 9.12 6.58 0.86
N SER A 29 8.93 7.60 1.70
CA SER A 29 8.85 7.41 3.16
C SER A 29 7.45 6.92 3.56
N CYS A 30 7.34 6.25 4.71
CA CYS A 30 6.03 5.88 5.26
C CYS A 30 5.10 7.10 5.40
N ALA A 31 5.65 8.27 5.72
CA ALA A 31 4.88 9.51 5.87
C ALA A 31 4.33 10.01 4.53
N GLU A 32 5.12 9.92 3.46
CA GLU A 32 4.70 10.36 2.13
C GLU A 32 3.60 9.47 1.56
N VAL A 33 3.71 8.14 1.71
CA VAL A 33 2.64 7.23 1.28
C VAL A 33 1.38 7.43 2.12
N ALA A 34 1.54 7.59 3.43
CA ALA A 34 0.41 7.82 4.35
C ALA A 34 -0.38 9.08 3.99
N ARG A 35 0.31 10.19 3.68
CA ARG A 35 -0.30 11.44 3.18
C ARG A 35 -1.13 11.20 1.93
N ARG A 36 -0.55 10.56 0.91
CA ARG A 36 -1.21 10.30 -0.38
C ARG A 36 -2.37 9.31 -0.30
N THR A 37 -2.36 8.41 0.70
CA THR A 37 -3.38 7.37 0.89
C THR A 37 -4.39 7.72 1.98
N GLY A 38 -4.25 8.88 2.64
CA GLY A 38 -5.17 9.37 3.65
C GLY A 38 -5.19 8.54 4.94
N VAL A 39 -4.02 8.12 5.43
CA VAL A 39 -3.84 7.46 6.73
C VAL A 39 -2.70 8.11 7.51
N SER A 40 -2.54 7.80 8.80
CA SER A 40 -1.37 8.27 9.55
C SER A 40 -0.12 7.45 9.23
N PRO A 41 1.11 8.02 9.32
CA PRO A 41 2.35 7.28 9.09
C PRO A 41 2.49 6.06 10.01
N HIS A 42 2.01 6.17 11.25
CA HIS A 42 1.97 5.05 12.21
C HIS A 42 1.03 3.92 11.74
N THR A 43 -0.15 4.27 11.24
CA THR A 43 -1.11 3.29 10.69
C THR A 43 -0.51 2.58 9.47
N TYR A 44 0.11 3.34 8.56
CA TYR A 44 0.78 2.78 7.40
C TYR A 44 1.88 1.78 7.78
N ARG A 45 2.75 2.13 8.73
CA ARG A 45 3.79 1.23 9.25
C ARG A 45 3.19 -0.03 9.88
N ASN A 46 2.09 0.08 10.62
CA ASN A 46 1.43 -1.08 11.20
C ASN A 46 0.84 -2.02 10.14
N TYR A 47 0.39 -1.49 9.00
CA TYR A 47 0.00 -2.33 7.87
C TYR A 47 1.20 -3.06 7.26
N GLU A 48 2.32 -2.37 7.00
CA GLU A 48 3.53 -3.03 6.46
C GLU A 48 4.03 -4.16 7.37
N LEU A 49 4.01 -3.94 8.68
CA LEU A 49 4.46 -4.92 9.67
C LEU A 49 3.40 -5.98 9.99
N GLY A 50 2.20 -5.91 9.41
CA GLY A 50 1.12 -6.85 9.71
C GLY A 50 0.59 -6.80 11.15
N ARG A 51 0.87 -5.71 11.89
CA ARG A 51 0.46 -5.56 13.30
C ARG A 51 -1.04 -5.36 13.46
N VAL A 52 -1.69 -4.85 12.42
CA VAL A 52 -3.14 -4.67 12.36
C VAL A 52 -3.66 -5.14 10.99
N PRO A 53 -4.88 -5.69 10.93
CA PRO A 53 -5.47 -6.10 9.67
C PRO A 53 -5.70 -4.90 8.75
N ILE A 54 -5.36 -5.07 7.47
CA ILE A 54 -5.52 -4.01 6.47
C ILE A 54 -7.00 -3.87 6.09
N ARG A 55 -7.46 -2.63 5.90
CA ARG A 55 -8.83 -2.36 5.46
C ARG A 55 -8.91 -2.39 3.94
N ALA A 56 -9.93 -3.01 3.37
CA ALA A 56 -10.14 -3.09 1.90
C ALA A 56 -10.06 -1.72 1.21
N LYS A 57 -10.67 -0.67 1.79
CA LYS A 57 -10.59 0.71 1.25
C LYS A 57 -9.16 1.20 1.10
N PHE A 58 -8.27 0.84 2.02
CA PHE A 58 -6.88 1.25 1.98
C PHE A 58 -6.10 0.48 0.91
N VAL A 59 -6.34 -0.83 0.77
CA VAL A 59 -5.76 -1.63 -0.32
C VAL A 59 -6.17 -1.09 -1.68
N ILE A 60 -7.44 -0.71 -1.85
CA ILE A 60 -7.94 -0.06 -3.07
C ILE A 60 -7.15 1.24 -3.34
N ARG A 61 -6.96 2.09 -2.33
CA ARG A 61 -6.16 3.33 -2.49
C ARG A 61 -4.73 3.05 -2.91
N LEU A 62 -4.08 2.04 -2.34
CA LEU A 62 -2.74 1.61 -2.74
C LEU A 62 -2.70 1.11 -4.19
N ALA A 63 -3.69 0.31 -4.61
CA ALA A 63 -3.81 -0.18 -5.97
C ALA A 63 -3.92 0.96 -6.98
N TYR A 64 -4.72 1.99 -6.66
CA TYR A 64 -4.78 3.21 -7.47
C TYR A 64 -3.48 4.00 -7.45
N PHE A 65 -2.89 4.19 -6.26
CA PHE A 65 -1.69 5.00 -6.06
C PHE A 65 -0.47 4.45 -6.80
N TYR A 66 -0.19 3.15 -6.65
CA TYR A 66 0.91 2.47 -7.33
C TYR A 66 0.56 1.96 -8.73
N ASN A 67 -0.69 2.13 -9.16
CA ASN A 67 -1.22 1.61 -10.41
C ASN A 67 -1.00 0.10 -10.61
N VAL A 68 -1.30 -0.69 -9.57
CA VAL A 68 -1.22 -2.15 -9.58
C VAL A 68 -2.58 -2.80 -9.32
N SER A 69 -2.68 -4.12 -9.52
CA SER A 69 -3.85 -4.90 -9.13
C SER A 69 -3.97 -5.03 -7.60
N ILE A 70 -5.21 -5.15 -7.11
CA ILE A 70 -5.44 -5.48 -5.70
C ILE A 70 -4.91 -6.87 -5.36
N ASP A 71 -5.07 -7.80 -6.30
CA ASP A 71 -4.65 -9.20 -6.18
C ASP A 71 -3.13 -9.30 -5.99
N TYR A 72 -2.36 -8.43 -6.65
CA TYR A 72 -0.92 -8.30 -6.43
C TYR A 72 -0.61 -7.84 -5.01
N ILE A 73 -1.26 -6.79 -4.50
CA ILE A 73 -0.97 -6.24 -3.16
C ILE A 73 -1.24 -7.26 -2.06
N VAL A 74 -2.28 -8.09 -2.21
CA VAL A 74 -2.67 -9.11 -1.24
C VAL A 74 -2.02 -10.48 -1.49
N GLU A 75 -1.04 -10.54 -2.40
CA GLU A 75 -0.30 -11.76 -2.75
C GLU A 75 -1.17 -12.93 -3.25
N LEU A 76 -2.32 -12.62 -3.86
CA LEU A 76 -3.13 -13.64 -4.50
C LEU A 76 -2.50 -14.11 -5.82
N ILE A 77 -1.81 -13.20 -6.52
CA ILE A 77 -1.10 -13.45 -7.79
C ILE A 77 0.16 -12.57 -7.89
N ASP A 78 1.12 -12.96 -8.72
CA ASP A 78 2.32 -12.16 -9.01
C ASP A 78 2.12 -11.12 -10.13
N GLN A 79 0.99 -11.18 -10.85
CA GLN A 79 0.69 -10.25 -11.93
C GLN A 79 0.39 -8.85 -11.37
N ARG A 80 1.28 -7.89 -11.64
CA ARG A 80 1.20 -6.50 -11.16
C ARG A 80 0.08 -5.72 -11.83
N GLU A 81 -0.23 -6.04 -13.08
CA GLU A 81 -1.08 -5.25 -13.95
C GLU A 81 -2.51 -5.20 -13.41
N PRO A 82 -3.09 -4.00 -13.23
CA PRO A 82 -4.46 -3.87 -12.78
C PRO A 82 -5.44 -4.39 -13.83
N HIS A 83 -6.52 -5.03 -13.36
CA HIS A 83 -7.70 -5.32 -14.17
C HIS A 83 -8.33 -4.03 -14.69
N GLN A 84 -9.16 -4.15 -15.74
CA GLN A 84 -9.93 -3.02 -16.26
C GLN A 84 -10.78 -2.38 -15.17
N ARG A 85 -10.45 -1.14 -14.81
CA ARG A 85 -11.16 -0.37 -13.79
C ARG A 85 -12.46 0.18 -14.39
N LYS A 86 -13.53 0.19 -13.59
CA LYS A 86 -14.77 0.87 -13.98
C LYS A 86 -14.48 2.36 -14.21
N LYS A 87 -15.06 2.95 -15.25
CA LYS A 87 -14.97 4.39 -15.52
C LYS A 87 -15.46 5.18 -14.30
N GLN A 88 -14.77 6.29 -14.07
CA GLN A 88 -14.51 6.82 -12.75
C GLN A 88 -15.55 7.89 -12.34
N ASP A 89 -16.73 7.50 -11.86
CA ASP A 89 -17.78 8.51 -11.54
C ASP A 89 -17.83 8.95 -10.06
N ALA A 90 -17.16 8.24 -9.13
CA ALA A 90 -17.26 8.56 -7.69
C ALA A 90 -15.97 8.42 -6.86
N VAL A 91 -15.00 7.61 -7.31
CA VAL A 91 -13.78 7.33 -6.53
C VAL A 91 -12.77 8.50 -6.61
N SER A 92 -12.82 9.29 -7.69
CA SER A 92 -12.00 10.50 -7.86
C SER A 92 -12.24 11.54 -6.78
N SER A 93 -13.49 11.73 -6.34
CA SER A 93 -13.85 12.69 -5.31
C SER A 93 -13.24 12.33 -3.95
N ILE A 94 -13.06 11.03 -3.67
CA ILE A 94 -12.44 10.54 -2.44
C ILE A 94 -10.91 10.70 -2.52
N LEU A 95 -10.27 10.37 -3.64
CA LEU A 95 -8.82 10.48 -3.80
C LEU A 95 -8.33 11.94 -3.92
N LEU A 96 -9.07 12.82 -4.60
CA LEU A 96 -8.78 14.26 -4.68
C LEU A 96 -8.93 14.96 -3.32
N PHE A 97 -9.82 14.48 -2.45
CA PHE A 97 -9.99 15.02 -1.10
C PHE A 97 -8.77 14.76 -0.20
N TYR A 98 -8.14 13.58 -0.30
CA TYR A 98 -6.98 13.24 0.53
C TYR A 98 -5.64 13.76 -0.01
N CYS A 99 -5.60 14.22 -1.26
CA CYS A 99 -4.40 14.84 -1.84
C CYS A 99 -4.26 16.34 -1.50
N ASN A 100 -5.33 16.97 -0.96
CA ASN A 100 -5.42 18.41 -0.68
C ASN A 100 -5.61 18.76 0.82
N GLN A 101 -5.24 17.86 1.74
CA GLN A 101 -5.12 18.17 3.17
C GLN A 101 -3.67 18.14 3.63
#